data_AF-A0A7V9JTV7-F1
#
_entry.id   AF-A0A7V9JTV7-F1
#
_cell.length_a   1.000
_cell.length_b   1.000
_cell.length_c   1.000
_cell.angle_alpha   90.00
_cell.angle_beta   90.00
_cell.angle_gamma   90.00
#
_symmetry.space_group_name_H-M   'P 1'
#
loop_
_entity.id
_entity.type
_entity.pdbx_description
1 polymer ?
#
loop_
_entity_poly.entity_id
_entity_poly.type
_entity_poly.pdbx_seq_one_letter_code
_entity_poly.pdbx_strand_id
1 'polypeptide(L)'
;MRPAAIIKRDGREVPFDLSRIGAAISKALHAVSIDDRALAIELARVVLEHLERTSDQASLGIEEVQDAVVHVLQESGYYEAAKSYIRYRDDRERFRRERRVRGDGAAAVNLAVIDSDGRRRQWDRVWMSDLLATRYGLDRKAATDALVQVEGFIADSAVTEIGTPLVMSLVDAALVRCGMHSVAAECAPLRIDRGEARKALSGAADGLQAVVRAGNRTLEQLSLAESYPQQVMRLYCRGRLWIDGLDDPRRGSQFTATIDGSSNPWQVLTNAYSIAADAAKRWRRLHLVLPPTILGHLERGAASLVQPIVSLANLAHVYLYCDGRTPLLSSWPFIGHRVSIATYNDDFLLLRQLQEMNLHMLSGSHLMRGGYRARVAVELALNAQGLEGEFSQMDSLAMGLVSAAKVRLQQLGTTEGAEADIRFAIFGLVLHSTSNEYLERQVIQEALRNGLNVTRSAHLPEDACAHLGRLLE
;
A
#
# COMPACT_ATOMS: atom_id res chain seq x y z
N MET A 1 -16.57 14.04 43.35
CA MET A 1 -15.35 14.09 44.20
C MET A 1 -14.13 13.68 43.38
N ARG A 2 -12.89 14.15 43.66
CA ARG A 2 -11.71 13.70 42.89
C ARG A 2 -11.31 12.26 43.26
N PRO A 3 -11.29 11.30 42.32
CA PRO A 3 -10.88 9.93 42.63
C PRO A 3 -9.39 9.90 43.00
N ALA A 4 -9.09 9.34 44.17
CA ALA A 4 -7.74 9.21 44.70
C ALA A 4 -7.14 7.84 44.39
N ALA A 5 -7.97 6.80 44.28
CA ALA A 5 -7.52 5.43 44.07
C ALA A 5 -8.45 4.63 43.14
N ILE A 6 -7.90 3.57 42.56
CA ILE A 6 -8.60 2.60 41.73
C ILE A 6 -8.45 1.22 42.35
N ILE A 7 -9.58 0.57 42.61
CA ILE A 7 -9.66 -0.83 43.03
C ILE A 7 -9.60 -1.70 41.78
N LYS A 8 -8.49 -2.44 41.64
CA LYS A 8 -8.33 -3.42 40.57
C LYS A 8 -9.20 -4.65 40.83
N ARG A 9 -9.47 -5.42 39.77
CA ARG A 9 -10.29 -6.65 39.84
C ARG A 9 -9.74 -7.75 40.75
N ASP A 10 -8.47 -7.67 41.14
CA ASP A 10 -7.84 -8.58 42.11
C ASP A 10 -7.93 -8.06 43.56
N GLY A 11 -8.71 -7.00 43.78
CA GLY A 11 -8.91 -6.36 45.08
C GLY A 11 -7.79 -5.39 45.48
N ARG A 12 -6.72 -5.26 44.68
CA ARG A 12 -5.63 -4.33 44.99
C ARG A 12 -6.05 -2.89 44.72
N GLU A 13 -5.82 -2.03 45.68
CA GLU A 13 -5.96 -0.58 45.52
C GLU A 13 -4.67 0.01 44.95
N VAL A 14 -4.79 0.85 43.93
CA VAL A 14 -3.66 1.59 43.34
C VAL A 14 -4.01 3.08 43.22
N PRO A 15 -3.02 3.99 43.26
CA PRO A 15 -3.28 5.41 43.05
C PRO A 15 -3.95 5.67 41.69
N PHE A 16 -4.88 6.61 41.67
CA PHE A 16 -5.48 7.09 40.43
C PHE A 16 -4.41 7.80 39.58
N ASP A 17 -4.30 7.45 38.30
CA ASP A 17 -3.29 7.98 37.39
C ASP A 17 -3.93 8.29 36.03
N LEU A 18 -4.11 9.59 35.78
CA LEU A 18 -4.72 10.11 34.56
C LEU A 18 -3.93 9.72 33.30
N SER A 19 -2.61 9.58 33.40
CA SER A 19 -1.75 9.25 32.26
C SER A 19 -2.06 7.86 31.69
N ARG A 20 -2.50 6.92 32.54
CA ARG A 20 -2.91 5.58 32.12
C ARG A 20 -4.22 5.58 31.33
N ILE A 21 -5.14 6.47 31.69
CA ILE A 21 -6.39 6.67 30.96
C ILE A 21 -6.07 7.25 29.58
N GLY A 22 -5.23 8.29 29.52
CA GLY A 22 -4.79 8.89 28.26
C GLY A 22 -4.08 7.88 27.34
N ALA A 23 -3.22 7.01 27.89
CA ALA A 23 -2.57 5.96 27.11
C ALA A 23 -3.57 4.92 26.58
N ALA A 24 -4.61 4.57 27.34
CA ALA A 24 -5.65 3.64 26.90
C ALA A 24 -6.54 4.25 25.80
N ILE A 25 -6.92 5.52 25.94
CA ILE A 25 -7.67 6.27 24.93
C ILE A 25 -6.83 6.42 23.66
N SER A 26 -5.54 6.78 23.78
CA SER A 26 -4.63 6.91 22.65
C SER A 26 -4.55 5.61 21.83
N LYS A 27 -4.50 4.44 22.47
CA LYS A 27 -4.53 3.15 21.77
C LYS A 27 -5.84 2.92 21.00
N ALA A 28 -6.97 3.33 21.57
CA ALA A 28 -8.27 3.20 20.91
C ALA A 28 -8.41 4.16 19.72
N LEU A 29 -7.91 5.39 19.85
CA LEU A 29 -7.84 6.37 18.76
C LEU A 29 -6.92 5.90 17.64
N HIS A 30 -5.73 5.41 17.99
CA HIS A 30 -4.76 4.89 17.02
C HIS A 30 -5.32 3.69 16.24
N ALA A 31 -6.09 2.82 16.90
CA ALA A 31 -6.76 1.69 16.25
C ALA A 31 -7.78 2.12 15.18
N VAL A 32 -8.24 3.38 15.20
CA VAL A 32 -9.13 3.96 14.19
C VAL A 32 -8.45 5.04 13.34
N SER A 33 -7.12 5.00 13.26
CA SER A 33 -6.29 5.93 12.47
C SER A 33 -6.25 7.38 12.96
N ILE A 34 -6.63 7.64 14.22
CA ILE A 34 -6.50 8.96 14.84
C ILE A 34 -5.22 8.96 15.68
N ASP A 35 -4.14 9.52 15.14
CA ASP A 35 -2.85 9.64 15.84
C ASP A 35 -2.67 11.05 16.42
N ASP A 36 -3.50 11.37 17.42
CA ASP A 36 -3.44 12.64 18.14
C ASP A 36 -3.32 12.40 19.64
N ARG A 37 -2.09 12.55 20.14
CA ARG A 37 -1.78 12.38 21.56
C ARG A 37 -2.32 13.53 22.41
N ALA A 38 -2.45 14.73 21.86
CA ALA A 38 -3.04 15.86 22.58
C ALA A 38 -4.54 15.61 22.80
N LEU A 39 -5.24 15.17 21.76
CA LEU A 39 -6.64 14.75 21.84
C LEU A 39 -6.86 13.64 22.87
N ALA A 40 -5.98 12.63 22.91
CA ALA A 40 -6.09 11.57 23.91
C ALA A 40 -5.96 12.08 25.35
N ILE A 41 -5.11 13.09 25.59
CA ILE A 41 -4.94 13.74 26.90
C ILE A 41 -6.17 14.59 27.23
N GLU A 42 -6.72 15.32 26.26
CA GLU A 42 -7.94 16.10 26.44
C GLU A 42 -9.13 15.21 26.80
N LEU A 43 -9.36 14.13 26.04
CA LEU A 43 -10.41 13.16 26.34
C LEU A 43 -10.20 12.49 27.71
N ALA A 44 -8.97 12.21 28.12
CA ALA A 44 -8.70 11.69 29.46
C ALA A 44 -9.09 12.69 30.55
N ARG A 45 -8.89 14.00 30.34
CA ARG A 45 -9.36 15.04 31.27
C ARG A 45 -10.88 15.09 31.31
N VAL A 46 -11.56 14.94 30.18
CA VAL A 46 -13.03 14.86 30.12
C VAL A 46 -13.53 13.63 30.89
N VAL A 47 -12.85 12.49 30.79
CA VAL A 47 -13.16 11.30 31.61
C VAL A 47 -13.00 11.57 33.10
N LEU A 48 -11.92 12.25 33.51
CA LEU A 48 -11.75 12.65 34.90
C LEU A 48 -12.88 13.57 35.37
N GLU A 49 -13.24 14.56 34.57
CA GLU A 49 -14.32 15.51 34.89
C GLU A 49 -15.69 14.82 34.94
N HIS A 50 -15.93 13.82 34.08
CA HIS A 50 -17.12 12.98 34.14
C HIS A 50 -17.17 12.19 35.45
N LEU A 51 -16.07 11.49 35.81
CA LEU A 51 -15.96 10.73 37.06
C LEU A 51 -16.11 11.62 38.31
N GLU A 52 -15.57 12.84 38.27
CA GLU A 52 -15.70 13.81 39.37
C GLU A 52 -17.15 14.25 39.62
N ARG A 53 -17.99 14.24 38.58
CA ARG A 53 -19.41 14.60 38.63
C ARG A 53 -20.33 13.42 38.96
N THR A 54 -20.00 12.22 38.49
CA THR A 54 -20.86 11.05 38.62
C THR A 54 -20.55 10.17 39.82
N SER A 55 -19.39 10.35 40.47
CA SER A 55 -19.02 9.59 41.65
C SER A 55 -18.72 10.46 42.89
N ASP A 56 -19.28 10.01 44.01
CA ASP A 56 -19.07 10.55 45.35
C ASP A 56 -18.00 9.77 46.13
N GLN A 57 -17.34 8.79 45.51
CA GLN A 57 -16.36 7.91 46.16
C GLN A 57 -14.91 8.33 45.88
N ALA A 58 -14.05 8.19 46.88
CA ALA A 58 -12.60 8.42 46.75
C ALA A 58 -11.89 7.28 46.01
N SER A 59 -12.42 6.07 46.08
CA SER A 59 -11.84 4.87 45.46
C SER A 59 -12.87 4.27 44.49
N LEU A 60 -12.49 4.15 43.21
CA LEU A 60 -13.37 3.67 42.15
C LEU A 60 -13.02 2.24 41.73
N GLY A 61 -14.01 1.47 41.28
CA GLY A 61 -13.77 0.23 40.57
C GLY A 61 -13.12 0.49 39.21
N ILE A 62 -12.20 -0.40 38.80
CA ILE A 62 -11.61 -0.30 37.45
C ILE A 62 -12.66 -0.38 36.32
N GLU A 63 -13.78 -1.08 36.54
CA GLU A 63 -14.89 -1.14 35.56
C GLU A 63 -15.58 0.22 35.39
N GLU A 64 -15.82 0.94 36.49
CA GLU A 64 -16.47 2.25 36.49
C GLU A 64 -15.65 3.26 35.68
N VAL A 65 -14.32 3.24 35.84
CA VAL A 65 -13.41 4.06 35.03
C VAL A 65 -13.48 3.66 33.55
N GLN A 66 -13.56 2.37 33.25
CA GLN A 66 -13.64 1.88 31.87
C GLN A 66 -14.97 2.26 31.20
N ASP A 67 -16.09 2.19 31.92
CA ASP A 67 -17.40 2.59 31.41
C ASP A 67 -17.46 4.11 31.18
N ALA A 68 -16.85 4.91 32.05
CA ALA A 68 -16.71 6.35 31.84
C ALA A 68 -15.89 6.69 30.58
N VAL A 69 -14.81 5.94 30.30
CA VAL A 69 -14.04 6.12 29.05
C VAL A 69 -14.90 5.85 27.82
N VAL A 70 -15.68 4.77 27.81
CA VAL A 70 -16.57 4.43 26.69
C VAL A 70 -17.61 5.53 26.47
N HIS A 71 -18.25 5.98 27.55
CA HIS A 71 -19.26 7.02 27.51
C HIS A 71 -18.71 8.34 26.94
N VAL A 72 -17.56 8.81 27.44
CA VAL A 72 -16.93 10.05 26.95
C VAL A 72 -16.52 9.95 25.48
N LEU A 73 -16.00 8.81 25.03
CA LEU A 73 -15.68 8.61 23.61
C LEU A 73 -16.93 8.68 22.73
N GLN A 74 -18.06 8.14 23.18
CA GLN A 74 -19.33 8.21 22.44
C GLN A 74 -19.90 9.64 22.41
N GLU A 75 -19.95 10.33 23.55
CA GLU A 75 -20.49 11.70 23.62
C GLU A 75 -19.62 12.71 22.86
N SER A 76 -18.31 12.47 22.80
CA SER A 76 -17.38 13.32 22.04
C SER A 76 -17.38 13.01 20.53
N GLY A 77 -18.27 12.14 20.04
CA GLY A 77 -18.41 11.79 18.62
C GLY A 77 -17.42 10.74 18.11
N TYR A 78 -16.56 10.17 18.96
CA TYR A 78 -15.57 9.15 18.60
C TYR A 78 -16.12 7.73 18.70
N TYR A 79 -17.25 7.46 18.03
CA TYR A 79 -17.96 6.17 18.11
C TYR A 79 -17.12 4.95 17.72
N GLU A 80 -16.33 5.06 16.66
CA GLU A 80 -15.47 3.95 16.20
C GLU A 80 -14.34 3.68 17.19
N ALA A 81 -13.78 4.73 17.82
CA ALA A 81 -12.79 4.56 18.89
C ALA A 81 -13.40 3.89 20.12
N ALA A 82 -14.63 4.25 20.50
CA ALA A 82 -15.37 3.62 21.60
C ALA A 82 -15.59 2.12 21.34
N LYS A 83 -16.04 1.74 20.13
CA LYS A 83 -16.18 0.33 19.72
C LYS A 83 -14.85 -0.42 19.80
N SER A 84 -13.77 0.18 19.31
CA SER A 84 -12.42 -0.40 19.38
C SER A 84 -11.98 -0.62 20.83
N TYR A 85 -12.28 0.33 21.72
CA TYR A 85 -11.99 0.23 23.14
C TYR A 85 -12.75 -0.91 23.82
N ILE A 86 -14.06 -1.03 23.58
CA ILE A 86 -14.90 -2.12 24.12
C ILE A 86 -14.35 -3.48 23.68
N ARG A 87 -14.08 -3.64 22.38
CA ARG A 87 -13.55 -4.89 21.83
C ARG A 87 -12.22 -5.26 22.50
N TYR A 88 -11.31 -4.30 22.65
CA TYR A 88 -10.05 -4.49 23.34
C TYR A 88 -10.24 -4.90 24.81
N ARG A 89 -11.18 -4.26 25.54
CA ARG A 89 -11.53 -4.63 26.92
C ARG A 89 -11.99 -6.07 26.99
N ASP A 90 -12.93 -6.47 26.15
CA ASP A 90 -13.53 -7.81 26.13
C ASP A 90 -12.50 -8.90 25.79
N ASP A 91 -11.62 -8.64 24.81
CA ASP A 91 -10.51 -9.53 24.47
C ASP A 91 -9.55 -9.70 25.67
N ARG A 92 -9.26 -8.62 26.40
CA ARG A 92 -8.42 -8.66 27.60
C ARG A 92 -9.11 -9.36 28.78
N GLU A 93 -10.43 -9.27 28.90
CA GLU A 93 -11.19 -10.03 29.90
C GLU A 93 -11.14 -11.53 29.61
N ARG A 94 -11.41 -11.91 28.36
CA ARG A 94 -11.38 -13.29 27.89
C ARG A 94 -10.01 -13.91 28.17
N PHE A 95 -8.94 -13.21 27.82
CA PHE A 95 -7.56 -13.61 28.14
C PHE A 95 -7.35 -13.88 29.64
N ARG A 96 -7.82 -12.98 30.52
CA ARG A 96 -7.67 -13.14 31.97
C ARG A 96 -8.46 -14.34 32.51
N ARG A 97 -9.65 -14.60 31.97
CA ARG A 97 -10.46 -15.78 32.34
C ARG A 97 -9.75 -17.06 31.92
N GLU A 98 -9.26 -17.13 30.69
CA GLU A 98 -8.48 -18.26 30.17
C GLU A 98 -7.25 -18.55 31.04
N ARG A 99 -6.51 -17.49 31.44
CA ARG A 99 -5.36 -17.62 32.33
C ARG A 99 -5.71 -18.14 33.72
N ARG A 100 -6.83 -17.67 34.32
CA ARG A 100 -7.30 -18.15 35.64
C ARG A 100 -7.69 -19.63 35.61
N VAL A 101 -8.29 -20.08 34.52
CA VAL A 101 -8.72 -21.48 34.35
C VAL A 101 -7.52 -22.42 34.18
N ARG A 102 -6.47 -22.01 33.49
CA ARG A 102 -5.26 -22.84 33.29
C ARG A 102 -4.31 -22.89 34.48
N GLY A 103 -4.32 -21.90 35.37
CA GLY A 103 -3.34 -21.77 36.45
C GLY A 103 -1.95 -21.39 35.94
N ASP A 104 -1.06 -20.89 36.82
CA ASP A 104 0.33 -20.52 36.44
C ASP A 104 1.24 -21.76 36.21
N GLY A 105 0.71 -22.98 36.40
CA GLY A 105 1.41 -24.24 36.19
C GLY A 105 1.49 -24.60 34.71
N ALA A 106 2.60 -24.25 34.08
CA ALA A 106 2.92 -24.63 32.71
C ALA A 106 3.01 -26.16 32.60
N ALA A 107 2.12 -26.80 31.84
CA ALA A 107 2.44 -28.12 31.30
C ALA A 107 3.73 -27.96 30.47
N ALA A 108 4.77 -28.75 30.78
CA ALA A 108 6.00 -28.72 30.03
C ALA A 108 5.68 -29.06 28.57
N VAL A 109 5.82 -28.08 27.68
CA VAL A 109 5.55 -28.28 26.26
C VAL A 109 6.69 -29.12 25.70
N ASN A 110 6.40 -30.40 25.41
CA ASN A 110 7.35 -31.28 24.74
C ASN A 110 7.35 -31.02 23.22
N LEU A 111 7.85 -29.84 22.84
CA LEU A 111 7.92 -29.38 21.47
C LEU A 111 9.38 -29.12 21.09
N ALA A 112 9.77 -29.53 19.89
CA ALA A 112 10.99 -29.05 19.26
C ALA A 112 10.70 -27.98 18.21
N VAL A 113 11.49 -26.91 18.21
CA VAL A 113 11.47 -25.85 17.21
C VAL A 113 12.57 -26.12 16.18
N ILE A 114 12.19 -26.11 14.90
CA ILE A 114 13.10 -26.34 13.78
C ILE A 114 13.40 -25.00 13.10
N ASP A 115 14.65 -24.56 13.17
CA ASP A 115 15.14 -23.37 12.49
C ASP A 115 15.21 -23.58 10.97
N SER A 116 15.23 -22.49 10.20
CA SER A 116 15.31 -22.54 8.74
C SER A 116 16.59 -23.18 8.21
N ASP A 117 17.64 -23.23 9.02
CA ASP A 117 18.91 -23.92 8.73
C ASP A 117 18.89 -25.42 9.12
N GLY A 118 17.75 -25.92 9.60
CA GLY A 118 17.55 -27.31 10.01
C GLY A 118 17.96 -27.61 11.46
N ARG A 119 18.45 -26.62 12.22
CA ARG A 119 18.79 -26.84 13.64
C ARG A 119 17.52 -27.09 14.45
N ARG A 120 17.58 -28.12 15.29
CA ARG A 120 16.51 -28.50 16.22
C ARG A 120 16.83 -27.97 17.61
N ARG A 121 15.89 -27.23 18.20
CA ARG A 121 15.97 -26.75 19.59
C ARG A 121 14.78 -27.27 20.37
N GLN A 122 15.00 -27.72 21.60
CA GLN A 122 13.87 -28.01 22.49
C GLN A 122 13.21 -26.70 22.92
N TRP A 123 11.88 -26.70 23.09
CA TRP A 123 11.16 -25.54 23.61
C TRP A 123 11.73 -25.11 24.97
N ASP A 124 12.21 -23.88 25.00
CA ASP A 124 12.70 -23.22 26.21
C ASP A 124 12.01 -21.86 26.34
N ARG A 125 11.19 -21.75 27.40
CA ARG A 125 10.42 -20.54 27.71
C ARG A 125 11.34 -19.36 28.03
N VAL A 126 12.49 -19.58 28.67
CA VAL A 126 13.41 -18.49 29.03
C VAL A 126 14.01 -17.90 27.76
N TRP A 127 14.53 -18.76 26.89
CA TRP A 127 15.03 -18.36 25.57
C TRP A 127 13.98 -17.58 24.76
N MET A 128 12.75 -18.09 24.68
CA MET A 128 11.71 -17.41 23.92
C MET A 128 11.31 -16.07 24.57
N SER A 129 11.27 -16.00 25.91
CA SER A 129 10.97 -14.76 26.61
C SER A 129 12.03 -13.69 26.35
N ASP A 130 13.30 -14.06 26.34
CA ASP A 130 14.41 -13.15 26.03
C ASP A 130 14.38 -12.73 24.55
N LEU A 131 14.02 -13.64 23.64
CA LEU A 131 13.80 -13.33 22.23
C LEU A 131 12.69 -12.30 22.06
N LEU A 132 11.54 -12.48 22.72
CA LEU A 132 10.43 -11.53 22.67
C LEU A 132 10.80 -10.18 23.28
N ALA A 133 11.50 -10.17 24.42
CA ALA A 133 11.94 -8.92 25.04
C ALA A 133 12.90 -8.14 24.13
N THR A 134 13.84 -8.83 23.48
CA THR A 134 14.87 -8.21 22.64
C THR A 134 14.32 -7.81 21.27
N ARG A 135 13.60 -8.71 20.59
CA ARG A 135 13.14 -8.50 19.21
C ARG A 135 11.87 -7.66 19.12
N TYR A 136 10.96 -7.79 20.09
CA TYR A 136 9.67 -7.09 20.10
C TYR A 136 9.64 -5.94 21.12
N GLY A 137 10.73 -5.67 21.85
CA GLY A 137 10.79 -4.59 22.85
C GLY A 137 9.82 -4.77 24.02
N LEU A 138 9.44 -6.01 24.33
CA LEU A 138 8.44 -6.31 25.36
C LEU A 138 9.03 -6.35 26.76
N ASP A 139 8.27 -5.87 27.75
CA ASP A 139 8.62 -6.12 29.15
C ASP A 139 8.45 -7.61 29.50
N ARG A 140 9.11 -8.06 30.58
CA ARG A 140 9.13 -9.47 31.00
C ARG A 140 7.72 -10.03 31.25
N LYS A 141 6.80 -9.21 31.75
CA LYS A 141 5.43 -9.63 32.04
C LYS A 141 4.63 -9.80 30.74
N ALA A 142 4.76 -8.87 29.81
CA ALA A 142 4.14 -8.90 28.50
C ALA A 142 4.61 -10.11 27.67
N ALA A 143 5.92 -10.37 27.66
CA ALA A 143 6.48 -11.55 27.03
C ALA A 143 5.93 -12.84 27.66
N THR A 144 5.86 -12.91 28.99
CA THR A 144 5.30 -14.07 29.70
C THR A 144 3.82 -14.28 29.36
N ASP A 145 3.00 -13.22 29.38
CA ASP A 145 1.58 -13.27 29.04
C ASP A 145 1.36 -13.80 27.61
N ALA A 146 2.18 -13.38 26.64
CA ALA A 146 2.12 -13.87 25.27
C ALA A 146 2.56 -15.35 25.16
N LEU A 147 3.61 -15.76 25.89
CA LEU A 147 4.08 -17.15 25.87
C LEU A 147 3.07 -18.14 26.43
N VAL A 148 2.36 -17.76 27.50
CA VAL A 148 1.28 -18.60 28.04
C VAL A 148 0.20 -18.88 26.99
N GLN A 149 -0.09 -17.92 26.10
CA GLN A 149 -1.02 -18.12 24.99
C GLN A 149 -0.45 -19.04 23.92
N VAL A 150 0.81 -18.83 23.52
CA VAL A 150 1.50 -19.69 22.54
C VAL A 150 1.54 -21.15 23.01
N GLU A 151 2.00 -21.37 24.24
CA GLU A 151 2.04 -22.70 24.85
C GLU A 151 0.64 -23.29 25.00
N GLY A 152 -0.35 -22.44 25.27
CA GLY A 152 -1.76 -22.82 25.24
C GLY A 152 -2.22 -23.38 23.89
N PHE A 153 -1.86 -22.75 22.79
CA PHE A 153 -2.17 -23.26 21.44
C PHE A 153 -1.47 -24.57 21.15
N ILE A 154 -0.24 -24.74 21.64
CA ILE A 154 0.55 -25.96 21.40
C ILE A 154 0.06 -27.12 22.27
N ALA A 155 -0.26 -26.86 23.53
CA ALA A 155 -0.69 -27.88 24.49
C ALA A 155 -1.99 -28.58 24.09
N ASP A 156 -2.89 -27.86 23.41
CA ASP A 156 -4.14 -28.41 22.86
C ASP A 156 -3.90 -29.13 21.50
N SER A 157 -2.66 -29.31 21.07
CA SER A 157 -2.29 -29.90 19.78
C SER A 157 -1.45 -31.18 19.95
N ALA A 158 -1.52 -32.09 18.98
CA ALA A 158 -0.68 -33.29 18.93
C ALA A 158 0.73 -33.04 18.36
N VAL A 159 1.14 -31.77 18.24
CA VAL A 159 2.36 -31.40 17.49
C VAL A 159 3.59 -31.49 18.39
N THR A 160 4.59 -32.27 17.96
CA THR A 160 5.88 -32.45 18.65
C THR A 160 7.01 -31.67 18.00
N GLU A 161 6.83 -31.17 16.78
CA GLU A 161 7.82 -30.39 16.02
C GLU A 161 7.17 -29.27 15.20
N ILE A 162 7.68 -28.05 15.31
CA ILE A 162 7.18 -26.88 14.57
C ILE A 162 8.36 -26.06 14.02
N GLY A 163 8.24 -25.58 12.77
CA GLY A 163 9.22 -24.67 12.20
C GLY A 163 9.13 -23.26 12.77
N THR A 164 10.27 -22.57 12.91
CA THR A 164 10.36 -21.20 13.44
C THR A 164 9.35 -20.21 12.82
N PRO A 165 9.08 -20.18 11.50
CA PRO A 165 8.08 -19.27 10.92
C PRO A 165 6.66 -19.44 11.48
N LEU A 166 6.25 -20.69 11.78
CA LEU A 166 4.94 -20.96 12.36
C LEU A 166 4.90 -20.59 13.85
N VAL A 167 5.99 -20.85 14.59
CA VAL A 167 6.12 -20.37 15.99
C VAL A 167 5.98 -18.85 16.06
N MET A 168 6.68 -18.11 15.19
CA MET A 168 6.56 -16.65 15.15
C MET A 168 5.14 -16.20 14.78
N SER A 169 4.45 -16.92 13.90
CA SER A 169 3.06 -16.61 13.57
C SER A 169 2.11 -16.82 14.77
N LEU A 170 2.37 -17.83 15.61
CA LEU A 170 1.63 -18.05 16.86
C LEU A 170 1.93 -16.95 17.89
N VAL A 171 3.17 -16.49 17.97
CA VAL A 171 3.57 -15.34 18.79
C VAL A 171 2.82 -14.09 18.35
N ASP A 172 2.81 -13.76 17.05
CA ASP A 172 2.10 -12.59 16.53
C ASP A 172 0.61 -12.65 16.90
N ALA A 173 -0.03 -13.82 16.77
CA ALA A 173 -1.42 -14.03 17.16
C ALA A 173 -1.63 -13.91 18.68
N ALA A 174 -0.71 -14.40 19.50
CA ALA A 174 -0.75 -14.27 20.96
C ALA A 174 -0.61 -12.81 21.41
N LEU A 175 0.26 -12.03 20.76
CA LEU A 175 0.40 -10.59 21.01
C LEU A 175 -0.90 -9.84 20.72
N VAL A 176 -1.54 -10.14 19.59
CA VAL A 176 -2.87 -9.60 19.25
C VAL A 176 -3.90 -9.92 20.35
N ARG A 177 -3.98 -11.17 20.82
CA ARG A 177 -4.90 -11.57 21.92
C ARG A 177 -4.55 -10.92 23.26
N CYS A 178 -3.28 -10.61 23.46
CA CYS A 178 -2.81 -9.86 24.62
C CYS A 178 -3.09 -8.35 24.51
N GLY A 179 -3.69 -7.89 23.41
CA GLY A 179 -3.99 -6.48 23.15
C GLY A 179 -2.78 -5.67 22.64
N MET A 180 -1.71 -6.35 22.24
CA MET A 180 -0.48 -5.71 21.77
C MET A 180 -0.49 -5.61 20.24
N HIS A 181 -1.57 -5.07 19.68
CA HIS A 181 -1.79 -5.02 18.22
C HIS A 181 -0.73 -4.22 17.48
N SER A 182 -0.29 -3.08 18.04
CA SER A 182 0.75 -2.24 17.42
C SER A 182 2.09 -2.98 17.34
N VAL A 183 2.52 -3.58 18.45
CA VAL A 183 3.76 -4.37 18.51
C VAL A 183 3.70 -5.55 17.54
N ALA A 184 2.56 -6.25 17.49
CA ALA A 184 2.37 -7.35 16.55
C ALA A 184 2.44 -6.86 15.09
N ALA A 185 1.84 -5.71 14.77
CA ALA A 185 1.85 -5.15 13.43
C ALA A 185 3.25 -4.68 13.00
N GLU A 186 3.98 -3.99 13.88
CA GLU A 186 5.33 -3.47 13.60
C GLU A 186 6.37 -4.58 13.45
N CYS A 187 6.24 -5.67 14.23
CA CYS A 187 7.25 -6.74 14.25
C CYS A 187 6.90 -7.94 13.35
N ALA A 188 5.68 -8.00 12.81
CA ALA A 188 5.25 -9.10 11.96
C ALA A 188 6.13 -9.17 10.71
N PRO A 189 6.62 -10.36 10.33
CA PRO A 189 7.39 -10.50 9.10
C PRO A 189 6.49 -10.28 7.88
N LEU A 190 7.04 -9.68 6.83
CA LEU A 190 6.42 -9.66 5.51
C LEU A 190 6.28 -11.10 5.00
N ARG A 191 5.14 -11.42 4.36
CA ARG A 191 4.79 -12.81 4.02
C ARG A 191 4.49 -12.93 2.54
N ILE A 192 5.21 -13.80 1.85
CA ILE A 192 4.81 -14.21 0.50
C ILE A 192 3.92 -15.45 0.65
N ASP A 193 2.72 -15.42 0.09
CA ASP A 193 1.85 -16.59 0.08
C ASP A 193 2.51 -17.75 -0.68
N ARG A 194 2.38 -18.98 -0.17
CA ARG A 194 3.00 -20.16 -0.78
C ARG A 194 2.42 -20.45 -2.16
N GLY A 195 1.12 -20.22 -2.35
CA GLY A 195 0.44 -20.36 -3.64
C GLY A 195 0.93 -19.33 -4.63
N GLU A 196 1.00 -18.05 -4.23
CA GLU A 196 1.57 -16.97 -5.05
C GLU A 196 3.03 -17.26 -5.43
N ALA A 197 3.88 -17.66 -4.47
CA ALA A 197 5.29 -18.00 -4.73
C ALA A 197 5.43 -19.17 -5.72
N ARG A 198 4.60 -20.22 -5.58
CA ARG A 198 4.59 -21.33 -6.53
C ARG A 198 4.14 -20.91 -7.92
N LYS A 199 3.09 -20.08 -8.02
CA LYS A 199 2.62 -19.51 -9.29
C LYS A 199 3.69 -18.65 -9.94
N ALA A 200 4.39 -17.83 -9.17
CA ALA A 200 5.49 -17.00 -9.65
C ALA A 200 6.62 -17.86 -10.22
N LEU A 201 6.95 -18.98 -9.57
CA LEU A 201 7.96 -19.93 -10.02
C LEU A 201 7.53 -20.70 -11.28
N SER A 202 6.31 -21.24 -11.31
CA SER A 202 5.82 -22.01 -12.45
C SER A 202 5.56 -21.16 -13.69
N GLY A 203 5.22 -19.89 -13.51
CA GLY A 203 4.92 -18.95 -14.58
C GLY A 203 6.08 -18.04 -14.98
N ALA A 204 7.30 -18.30 -14.50
CA ALA A 204 8.49 -17.55 -14.87
C ALA A 204 9.31 -18.30 -15.92
N ALA A 205 9.89 -17.58 -16.88
CA ALA A 205 10.75 -18.18 -17.90
C ALA A 205 12.08 -18.68 -17.30
N ASP A 206 12.53 -18.06 -16.21
CA ASP A 206 13.72 -18.43 -15.45
C ASP A 206 13.55 -18.18 -13.94
N GLY A 207 14.49 -18.68 -13.14
CA GLY A 207 14.47 -18.50 -11.68
C GLY A 207 14.63 -17.05 -11.23
N LEU A 208 15.31 -16.21 -12.01
CA LEU A 208 15.54 -14.81 -11.65
C LEU A 208 14.23 -14.02 -11.70
N GLN A 209 13.39 -14.23 -12.71
CA GLN A 209 12.07 -13.61 -12.80
C GLN A 209 11.18 -14.00 -11.62
N ALA A 210 11.22 -15.26 -11.17
CA ALA A 210 10.48 -15.69 -10.00
C ALA A 210 10.96 -14.97 -8.73
N VAL A 211 12.28 -14.80 -8.56
CA VAL A 211 12.87 -14.05 -7.44
C VAL A 211 12.47 -12.58 -7.48
N VAL A 212 12.51 -11.94 -8.65
CA VAL A 212 12.10 -10.55 -8.83
C VAL A 212 10.62 -10.38 -8.48
N ARG A 213 9.74 -11.25 -8.98
CA ARG A 213 8.30 -11.22 -8.65
C ARG A 213 8.05 -11.36 -7.15
N ALA A 214 8.76 -12.28 -6.49
CA ALA A 214 8.70 -12.47 -5.05
C ALA A 214 9.15 -11.21 -4.29
N GLY A 215 10.29 -10.62 -4.69
CA GLY A 215 10.81 -9.38 -4.11
C GLY A 215 9.86 -8.19 -4.27
N ASN A 216 9.33 -8.00 -5.47
CA ASN A 216 8.31 -6.99 -5.77
C ASN A 216 7.10 -7.10 -4.84
N ARG A 217 6.61 -8.32 -4.61
CA ARG A 217 5.48 -8.57 -3.68
C ARG A 217 5.82 -8.22 -2.24
N THR A 218 7.04 -8.52 -1.80
CA THR A 218 7.52 -8.11 -0.47
C THR A 218 7.61 -6.60 -0.34
N LEU A 219 8.14 -5.91 -1.34
CA LEU A 219 8.23 -4.45 -1.35
C LEU A 219 6.85 -3.79 -1.38
N GLU A 220 5.88 -4.37 -2.11
CA GLU A 220 4.49 -3.90 -2.07
C GLU A 220 3.90 -3.97 -0.66
N GLN A 221 4.10 -5.09 0.04
CA GLN A 221 3.63 -5.25 1.42
C GLN A 221 4.32 -4.27 2.38
N LEU A 222 5.63 -4.06 2.21
CA LEU A 222 6.40 -3.10 3.01
C LEU A 222 5.88 -1.68 2.79
N SER A 223 5.71 -1.28 1.53
CA SER A 223 5.18 0.03 1.15
C SER A 223 3.82 0.26 1.81
N LEU A 224 2.92 -0.73 1.74
CA LEU A 224 1.60 -0.63 2.36
C LEU A 224 1.68 -0.59 3.89
N ALA A 225 2.57 -1.35 4.53
CA ALA A 225 2.68 -1.41 5.98
C ALA A 225 3.28 -0.15 6.61
N GLU A 226 4.25 0.48 5.96
CA GLU A 226 5.08 1.53 6.59
C GLU A 226 4.92 2.92 5.98
N SER A 227 4.52 3.04 4.71
CA SER A 227 4.57 4.33 4.01
C SER A 227 3.23 5.05 3.95
N TYR A 228 2.10 4.32 3.93
CA TYR A 228 0.81 4.90 3.61
C TYR A 228 -0.14 4.96 4.81
N PRO A 229 -0.95 6.04 4.95
CA PRO A 229 -2.01 6.10 5.96
C PRO A 229 -3.03 4.97 5.81
N GLN A 230 -3.63 4.54 6.93
CA GLN A 230 -4.61 3.45 6.95
C GLN A 230 -5.82 3.68 6.00
N GLN A 231 -6.24 4.92 5.78
CA GLN A 231 -7.30 5.23 4.81
C GLN A 231 -6.86 4.88 3.37
N VAL A 232 -5.64 5.26 2.99
CA VAL A 232 -5.06 4.95 1.67
C VAL A 232 -4.94 3.44 1.49
N MET A 233 -4.42 2.74 2.50
CA MET A 233 -4.34 1.28 2.49
C MET A 233 -5.72 0.63 2.32
N ARG A 234 -6.74 1.12 3.04
CA ARG A 234 -8.11 0.61 2.93
C ARG A 234 -8.67 0.78 1.52
N LEU A 235 -8.43 1.92 0.88
CA LEU A 235 -8.85 2.16 -0.49
C LEU A 235 -8.11 1.24 -1.48
N TYR A 236 -6.80 1.07 -1.31
CA TYR A 236 -6.00 0.16 -2.13
C TYR A 236 -6.43 -1.30 -2.00
N CYS A 237 -6.56 -1.80 -0.78
CA CYS A 237 -6.98 -3.17 -0.53
C CYS A 237 -8.40 -3.46 -1.01
N ARG A 238 -9.28 -2.46 -1.06
CA ARG A 238 -10.65 -2.59 -1.59
C ARG A 238 -10.72 -2.44 -3.11
N GLY A 239 -9.62 -2.17 -3.82
CA GLY A 239 -9.64 -1.92 -5.26
C GLY A 239 -10.26 -0.57 -5.63
N ARG A 240 -10.31 0.39 -4.69
CA ARG A 240 -10.84 1.75 -4.89
C ARG A 240 -9.78 2.77 -5.31
N LEU A 241 -8.52 2.51 -4.98
CA LEU A 241 -7.38 3.36 -5.31
C LEU A 241 -6.22 2.47 -5.77
N TRP A 242 -5.62 2.80 -6.90
CA TRP A 242 -4.38 2.21 -7.36
C TRP A 242 -3.26 3.26 -7.31
N ILE A 243 -2.07 2.82 -6.90
CA ILE A 243 -0.89 3.66 -6.73
C ILE A 243 0.26 2.98 -7.49
N ASP A 244 0.87 3.71 -8.42
CA ASP A 244 2.01 3.20 -9.17
C ASP A 244 3.26 3.02 -8.29
N GLY A 245 3.99 1.92 -8.50
CA GLY A 245 5.32 1.70 -7.92
C GLY A 245 5.35 1.30 -6.44
N LEU A 246 4.25 0.74 -5.90
CA LEU A 246 4.29 0.14 -4.55
C LEU A 246 5.27 -1.03 -4.45
N ASP A 247 5.43 -1.77 -5.54
CA ASP A 247 6.33 -2.93 -5.66
C ASP A 247 7.80 -2.55 -5.87
N ASP A 248 8.08 -1.28 -6.21
CA ASP A 248 9.42 -0.69 -6.29
C ASP A 248 9.36 0.79 -5.91
N PRO A 249 9.35 1.12 -4.60
CA PRO A 249 9.08 2.48 -4.12
C PRO A 249 10.18 3.49 -4.50
N ARG A 250 11.33 3.05 -5.03
CA ARG A 250 12.38 3.97 -5.49
C ARG A 250 12.36 4.20 -7.00
N ARG A 251 11.57 3.44 -7.76
CA ARG A 251 11.45 3.57 -9.21
C ARG A 251 10.31 4.53 -9.56
N GLY A 252 10.58 5.52 -10.41
CA GLY A 252 9.59 6.52 -10.84
C GLY A 252 8.52 5.96 -11.77
N SER A 253 7.40 6.70 -11.93
CA SER A 253 6.21 6.16 -12.60
C SER A 253 6.32 6.08 -14.12
N GLN A 254 6.83 7.12 -14.79
CA GLN A 254 7.02 7.06 -16.24
C GLN A 254 8.06 8.04 -16.78
N PHE A 255 8.82 7.58 -17.76
CA PHE A 255 9.74 8.42 -18.55
C PHE A 255 9.45 8.33 -20.04
N THR A 256 9.30 9.48 -20.69
CA THR A 256 9.14 9.58 -22.14
C THR A 256 10.35 10.29 -22.73
N ALA A 257 10.95 9.72 -23.77
CA ALA A 257 12.11 10.28 -24.44
C ALA A 257 11.97 10.23 -25.96
N THR A 258 12.23 11.34 -26.64
CA THR A 258 12.38 11.37 -28.10
C THR A 258 13.83 11.08 -28.49
N ILE A 259 14.01 10.28 -29.53
CA ILE A 259 15.33 9.95 -30.03
C ILE A 259 15.70 10.89 -31.17
N ASP A 260 16.91 11.43 -31.10
CA ASP A 260 17.40 12.34 -32.14
C ASP A 260 17.49 11.63 -33.49
N GLY A 261 17.10 12.35 -34.54
CA GLY A 261 17.20 11.90 -35.91
C GLY A 261 18.65 11.73 -36.37
N SER A 262 18.92 10.66 -37.11
CA SER A 262 20.14 10.47 -37.91
C SER A 262 19.76 9.90 -39.27
N SER A 263 20.60 10.15 -40.27
CA SER A 263 20.50 9.52 -41.60
C SER A 263 20.75 8.01 -41.55
N ASN A 264 21.49 7.54 -40.54
CA ASN A 264 21.71 6.12 -40.30
C ASN A 264 20.70 5.59 -39.27
N PRO A 265 19.74 4.73 -39.66
CA PRO A 265 18.74 4.19 -38.73
C PRO A 265 19.36 3.34 -37.60
N TRP A 266 20.53 2.73 -37.83
CA TRP A 266 21.22 1.95 -36.80
C TRP A 266 21.79 2.82 -35.68
N GLN A 267 22.19 4.06 -35.99
CA GLN A 267 22.65 5.01 -34.98
C GLN A 267 21.48 5.47 -34.09
N VAL A 268 20.31 5.71 -34.69
CA VAL A 268 19.07 6.03 -33.97
C VAL A 268 18.73 4.91 -33.00
N LEU A 269 18.71 3.66 -33.48
CA LEU A 269 18.40 2.50 -32.64
C LEU A 269 19.44 2.32 -31.52
N THR A 270 20.74 2.48 -31.81
CA THR A 270 21.79 2.38 -30.79
C THR A 270 21.60 3.41 -29.68
N ASN A 271 21.29 4.66 -30.04
CA ASN A 271 20.97 5.70 -29.06
C ASN A 271 19.72 5.35 -28.24
N ALA A 272 18.66 4.85 -28.92
CA ALA A 272 17.43 4.42 -28.28
C ALA A 272 17.67 3.32 -27.24
N TYR A 273 18.48 2.29 -27.56
CA TYR A 273 18.86 1.24 -26.63
C TYR A 273 19.65 1.76 -25.42
N SER A 274 20.60 2.67 -25.66
CA SER A 274 21.40 3.27 -24.59
C SER A 274 20.51 4.03 -23.59
N ILE A 275 19.59 4.86 -24.11
CA ILE A 275 18.64 5.61 -23.28
C ILE A 275 17.68 4.64 -22.57
N ALA A 276 17.20 3.61 -23.26
CA ALA A 276 16.32 2.61 -22.66
C ALA A 276 16.96 1.89 -21.48
N ALA A 277 18.19 1.42 -21.67
CA ALA A 277 18.93 0.66 -20.67
C ALA A 277 19.24 1.50 -19.42
N ASP A 278 19.54 2.79 -19.56
CA ASP A 278 19.75 3.65 -18.39
C ASP A 278 18.43 4.02 -17.72
N ALA A 279 17.39 4.35 -18.50
CA ALA A 279 16.10 4.75 -17.96
C ALA A 279 15.37 3.60 -17.25
N ALA A 280 15.47 2.36 -17.75
CA ALA A 280 14.84 1.18 -17.15
C ALA A 280 15.32 0.88 -15.71
N LYS A 281 16.48 1.44 -15.31
CA LYS A 281 17.00 1.35 -13.93
C LYS A 281 16.24 2.25 -12.95
N ARG A 282 15.63 3.32 -13.44
CA ARG A 282 15.01 4.39 -12.63
C ARG A 282 13.51 4.53 -12.84
N TRP A 283 12.99 4.02 -13.95
CA TRP A 283 11.60 4.24 -14.36
C TRP A 283 10.91 2.91 -14.63
N ARG A 284 9.67 2.80 -14.15
CA ARG A 284 8.85 1.60 -14.31
C ARG A 284 8.33 1.50 -15.73
N ARG A 285 7.84 2.62 -16.28
CA ARG A 285 7.34 2.70 -17.65
C ARG A 285 8.20 3.64 -18.47
N LEU A 286 8.58 3.17 -19.64
CA LEU A 286 9.49 3.86 -20.54
C LEU A 286 8.83 3.98 -21.91
N HIS A 287 8.67 5.20 -22.40
CA HIS A 287 8.19 5.48 -23.75
C HIS A 287 9.33 6.07 -24.57
N LEU A 288 9.62 5.48 -25.72
CA LEU A 288 10.61 6.00 -26.66
C LEU A 288 9.92 6.41 -27.95
N VAL A 289 10.13 7.65 -28.39
CA VAL A 289 9.63 8.13 -29.67
C VAL A 289 10.78 8.15 -30.67
N LEU A 290 10.68 7.29 -31.68
CA LEU A 290 11.65 7.23 -32.76
C LEU A 290 11.33 8.30 -33.82
N PRO A 291 12.35 8.89 -34.45
CA PRO A 291 12.18 9.95 -35.45
C PRO A 291 11.45 9.43 -36.70
N PRO A 292 10.79 10.31 -37.48
CA PRO A 292 10.04 9.94 -38.68
C PRO A 292 10.86 9.17 -39.73
N THR A 293 12.19 9.35 -39.73
CA THR A 293 13.10 8.64 -40.62
C THR A 293 13.00 7.12 -40.48
N ILE A 294 12.77 6.60 -39.26
CA ILE A 294 12.61 5.16 -39.03
C ILE A 294 11.36 4.62 -39.71
N LEU A 295 10.22 5.32 -39.55
CA LEU A 295 8.97 4.94 -40.21
C LEU A 295 9.13 4.95 -41.74
N GLY A 296 9.77 6.00 -42.28
CA GLY A 296 10.05 6.09 -43.71
C GLY A 296 11.01 5.02 -44.26
N HIS A 297 11.93 4.48 -43.44
CA HIS A 297 12.74 3.32 -43.85
C HIS A 297 11.91 2.04 -43.91
N LEU A 298 11.05 1.81 -42.91
CA LEU A 298 10.15 0.66 -42.90
C LEU A 298 9.18 0.70 -44.09
N GLU A 299 8.67 1.88 -44.46
CA GLU A 299 7.78 2.07 -45.61
C GLU A 299 8.45 1.71 -46.94
N ARG A 300 9.76 1.95 -47.04
CA ARG A 300 10.58 1.55 -48.18
C ARG A 300 10.99 0.06 -48.15
N GLY A 301 10.43 -0.73 -47.24
CA GLY A 301 10.68 -2.17 -47.15
C GLY A 301 11.95 -2.55 -46.39
N ALA A 302 12.47 -1.70 -45.50
CA ALA A 302 13.64 -2.02 -44.67
C ALA A 302 13.33 -3.03 -43.55
N ALA A 303 13.03 -4.27 -43.93
CA ALA A 303 12.65 -5.36 -43.02
C ALA A 303 13.71 -5.66 -41.95
N SER A 304 14.99 -5.36 -42.21
CA SER A 304 16.09 -5.53 -41.25
C SER A 304 15.95 -4.70 -39.98
N LEU A 305 15.14 -3.62 -40.00
CA LEU A 305 14.90 -2.77 -38.83
C LEU A 305 13.81 -3.31 -37.90
N VAL A 306 12.98 -4.25 -38.37
CA VAL A 306 11.84 -4.78 -37.60
C VAL A 306 12.32 -5.47 -36.33
N GLN A 307 13.22 -6.44 -36.45
CA GLN A 307 13.68 -7.23 -35.31
C GLN A 307 14.41 -6.40 -34.22
N PRO A 308 15.28 -5.44 -34.56
CA PRO A 308 15.82 -4.49 -33.60
C PRO A 308 14.77 -3.65 -32.87
N ILE A 309 13.71 -3.19 -33.56
CA ILE A 309 12.63 -2.40 -32.95
C ILE A 309 11.78 -3.28 -32.02
N VAL A 310 11.46 -4.51 -32.45
CA VAL A 310 10.78 -5.51 -31.61
C VAL A 310 11.59 -5.79 -30.35
N SER A 311 12.91 -5.93 -30.48
CA SER A 311 13.80 -6.18 -29.35
C SER A 311 13.86 -4.97 -28.40
N LEU A 312 13.78 -3.74 -28.93
CA LEU A 312 13.70 -2.51 -28.13
C LEU A 312 12.37 -2.41 -27.39
N ALA A 313 11.29 -2.91 -28.00
CA ALA A 313 9.95 -2.95 -27.42
C ALA A 313 9.83 -3.86 -26.18
N ASN A 314 10.85 -4.69 -25.91
CA ASN A 314 10.95 -5.44 -24.67
C ASN A 314 11.38 -4.56 -23.48
N LEU A 315 12.06 -3.44 -23.74
CA LEU A 315 12.54 -2.49 -22.73
C LEU A 315 11.63 -1.26 -22.58
N ALA A 316 10.95 -0.86 -23.65
CA ALA A 316 10.15 0.37 -23.72
C ALA A 316 8.88 0.16 -24.56
N HIS A 317 7.87 1.01 -24.37
CA HIS A 317 6.87 1.23 -25.41
C HIS A 317 7.50 2.12 -26.49
N VAL A 318 7.61 1.60 -27.70
CA VAL A 318 8.23 2.31 -28.82
C VAL A 318 7.14 2.98 -29.67
N TYR A 319 7.26 4.27 -29.91
CA TYR A 319 6.38 5.02 -30.78
C TYR A 319 7.14 5.42 -32.05
N LEU A 320 6.59 5.10 -33.22
CA LEU A 320 7.11 5.54 -34.50
C LEU A 320 6.55 6.90 -34.86
N TYR A 321 7.47 7.85 -35.09
CA TYR A 321 7.23 9.19 -35.56
C TYR A 321 6.33 9.23 -36.81
N CYS A 322 5.04 9.58 -36.78
CA CYS A 322 4.26 9.86 -38.00
C CYS A 322 4.13 11.37 -38.25
N ASP A 323 4.71 11.86 -39.35
CA ASP A 323 4.74 13.28 -39.76
C ASP A 323 3.57 13.70 -40.66
N GLY A 324 2.48 12.92 -40.69
CA GLY A 324 1.27 13.21 -41.46
C GLY A 324 1.15 12.46 -42.79
N ARG A 325 2.05 11.50 -43.07
CA ARG A 325 1.89 10.51 -44.15
C ARG A 325 1.04 9.33 -43.70
N THR A 326 0.45 8.59 -44.64
CA THR A 326 -0.30 7.36 -44.32
C THR A 326 0.64 6.34 -43.69
N PRO A 327 0.44 5.96 -42.41
CA PRO A 327 1.35 5.04 -41.74
C PRO A 327 1.23 3.61 -42.27
N LEU A 328 2.22 2.77 -41.92
CA LEU A 328 2.32 1.32 -42.23
C LEU A 328 1.23 0.42 -41.62
N LEU A 329 -0.02 0.86 -41.55
CA LEU A 329 -1.08 0.15 -40.86
C LEU A 329 -1.60 -1.06 -41.63
N SER A 330 -1.64 -0.97 -42.97
CA SER A 330 -2.11 -2.08 -43.82
C SER A 330 -1.25 -3.35 -43.72
N SER A 331 0.01 -3.20 -43.30
CA SER A 331 0.99 -4.29 -43.20
C SER A 331 1.86 -4.13 -41.95
N TRP A 332 1.22 -3.84 -40.81
CA TRP A 332 1.90 -3.56 -39.55
C TRP A 332 2.77 -4.73 -39.09
N PRO A 333 4.10 -4.61 -39.05
CA PRO A 333 4.99 -5.74 -38.80
C PRO A 333 5.20 -6.01 -37.29
N PHE A 334 4.58 -5.23 -36.41
CA PHE A 334 4.81 -5.27 -34.95
C PHE A 334 3.61 -5.81 -34.16
N ILE A 335 2.77 -6.64 -34.78
CA ILE A 335 1.59 -7.24 -34.12
C ILE A 335 2.04 -7.97 -32.84
N GLY A 336 1.38 -7.68 -31.72
CA GLY A 336 1.69 -8.29 -30.41
C GLY A 336 2.89 -7.69 -29.68
N HIS A 337 3.54 -6.67 -30.24
CA HIS A 337 4.66 -5.97 -29.60
C HIS A 337 4.24 -4.57 -29.12
N ARG A 338 4.97 -4.03 -28.14
CA ARG A 338 4.77 -2.67 -27.58
C ARG A 338 5.32 -1.58 -28.53
N VAL A 339 4.86 -1.61 -29.78
CA VAL A 339 5.20 -0.65 -30.82
C VAL A 339 3.92 -0.02 -31.32
N SER A 340 3.89 1.31 -31.38
CA SER A 340 2.74 2.06 -31.88
C SER A 340 3.16 3.34 -32.58
N ILE A 341 2.24 4.29 -32.79
CA ILE A 341 2.46 5.51 -33.55
C ILE A 341 2.36 6.74 -32.65
N ALA A 342 3.28 7.68 -32.85
CA ALA A 342 3.16 9.02 -32.30
C ALA A 342 2.91 10.06 -33.41
N THR A 343 2.19 11.12 -33.09
CA THR A 343 1.76 12.16 -34.05
C THR A 343 1.97 13.56 -33.49
N TYR A 344 1.93 14.56 -34.38
CA TYR A 344 2.03 15.96 -33.98
C TYR A 344 0.80 16.42 -33.19
N ASN A 345 -0.38 16.10 -33.70
CA ASN A 345 -1.70 16.42 -33.14
C ASN A 345 -2.55 15.16 -33.05
N ASP A 346 -3.65 15.23 -32.31
CA ASP A 346 -4.67 14.19 -32.32
C ASP A 346 -5.26 14.04 -33.73
N ASP A 347 -5.05 12.88 -34.35
CA ASP A 347 -5.66 12.49 -35.62
C ASP A 347 -6.74 11.44 -35.34
N PHE A 348 -8.01 11.84 -35.46
CA PHE A 348 -9.15 10.98 -35.13
C PHE A 348 -9.26 9.74 -36.02
N LEU A 349 -8.91 9.85 -37.31
CA LEU A 349 -9.00 8.72 -38.24
C LEU A 349 -7.91 7.70 -37.91
N LEU A 350 -6.69 8.18 -37.70
CA LEU A 350 -5.57 7.34 -37.31
C LEU A 350 -5.79 6.69 -35.94
N LEU A 351 -6.28 7.46 -34.96
CA LEU A 351 -6.63 6.94 -33.63
C LEU A 351 -7.62 5.77 -33.72
N ARG A 352 -8.66 5.90 -34.55
CA ARG A 352 -9.66 4.84 -34.75
C ARG A 352 -9.05 3.58 -35.37
N GLN A 353 -8.21 3.73 -36.39
CA GLN A 353 -7.51 2.60 -37.00
C GLN A 353 -6.57 1.90 -36.02
N LEU A 354 -5.85 2.66 -35.21
CA LEU A 354 -4.98 2.11 -34.16
C LEU A 354 -5.81 1.35 -33.10
N GLN A 355 -6.97 1.88 -32.70
CA GLN A 355 -7.87 1.20 -31.76
C GLN A 355 -8.40 -0.14 -32.30
N GLU A 356 -8.75 -0.23 -33.59
CA GLU A 356 -9.15 -1.49 -34.24
C GLU A 356 -8.02 -2.55 -34.21
N MET A 357 -6.77 -2.09 -34.12
CA MET A 357 -5.57 -2.93 -34.02
C MET A 357 -5.09 -3.13 -32.56
N ASN A 358 -5.81 -2.62 -31.56
CA ASN A 358 -5.39 -2.55 -30.15
C ASN A 358 -4.03 -1.85 -29.93
N LEU A 359 -3.77 -0.78 -30.69
CA LEU A 359 -2.57 0.04 -30.61
C LEU A 359 -2.89 1.41 -29.95
N HIS A 360 -1.91 1.99 -29.26
CA HIS A 360 -2.06 3.25 -28.53
C HIS A 360 -1.45 4.43 -29.29
N MET A 361 -2.16 5.54 -29.45
CA MET A 361 -1.58 6.75 -30.05
C MET A 361 -0.94 7.64 -28.97
N LEU A 362 0.19 8.28 -29.30
CA LEU A 362 0.78 9.35 -28.49
C LEU A 362 0.89 10.63 -29.32
N SER A 363 0.21 11.70 -28.91
CA SER A 363 0.19 12.96 -29.66
C SER A 363 0.91 14.07 -28.90
N GLY A 364 1.53 14.99 -29.66
CA GLY A 364 2.11 16.21 -29.09
C GLY A 364 3.18 16.84 -29.96
N SER A 365 3.09 18.16 -30.14
CA SER A 365 4.06 18.94 -30.92
C SER A 365 5.50 18.88 -30.39
N HIS A 366 5.65 18.65 -29.09
CA HIS A 366 6.94 18.49 -28.43
C HIS A 366 7.65 17.18 -28.78
N LEU A 367 6.93 16.17 -29.27
CA LEU A 367 7.50 14.85 -29.60
C LEU A 367 8.38 14.90 -30.87
N MET A 368 8.27 15.96 -31.69
CA MET A 368 9.21 16.24 -32.78
C MET A 368 10.54 16.81 -32.33
N ARG A 369 10.62 17.36 -31.11
CA ARG A 369 11.84 17.98 -30.62
C ARG A 369 12.78 16.86 -30.22
N GLY A 370 13.87 16.68 -30.97
CA GLY A 370 14.97 15.82 -30.58
C GLY A 370 15.44 16.14 -29.14
N GLY A 371 15.72 15.11 -28.37
CA GLY A 371 16.16 15.26 -26.97
C GLY A 371 15.05 15.63 -25.97
N TYR A 372 13.79 15.76 -26.37
CA TYR A 372 12.68 15.97 -25.45
C TYR A 372 12.61 14.83 -24.42
N ARG A 373 12.45 15.20 -23.15
CA ARG A 373 12.27 14.28 -22.02
C ARG A 373 11.09 14.75 -21.18
N ALA A 374 10.14 13.86 -20.96
CA ALA A 374 9.06 14.04 -20.00
C ALA A 374 9.20 13.05 -18.86
N ARG A 375 8.85 13.48 -17.65
CA ARG A 375 8.86 12.64 -16.45
C ARG A 375 7.51 12.81 -15.79
N VAL A 376 6.75 11.73 -15.73
CA VAL A 376 5.63 11.64 -14.81
C VAL A 376 6.20 11.07 -13.52
N ALA A 377 6.08 11.82 -12.44
CA ALA A 377 6.63 11.41 -11.15
C ALA A 377 5.73 10.36 -10.50
N VAL A 378 4.40 10.57 -10.57
CA VAL A 378 3.42 9.73 -9.90
C VAL A 378 2.22 9.50 -10.81
N GLU A 379 1.77 8.25 -10.88
CA GLU A 379 0.49 7.90 -11.47
C GLU A 379 -0.40 7.18 -10.48
N LEU A 380 -1.69 7.55 -10.51
CA LEU A 380 -2.72 7.06 -9.60
C LEU A 380 -3.99 6.75 -10.40
N ALA A 381 -4.86 5.89 -9.85
CA ALA A 381 -6.18 5.70 -10.44
C ALA A 381 -7.24 5.41 -9.37
N LEU A 382 -8.45 5.90 -9.58
CA LEU A 382 -9.61 5.71 -8.72
C LEU A 382 -10.62 4.79 -9.39
N ASN A 383 -11.25 3.92 -8.60
CA ASN A 383 -12.47 3.23 -8.99
C ASN A 383 -13.67 3.83 -8.25
N ALA A 384 -14.47 4.60 -8.97
CA ALA A 384 -15.68 5.25 -8.48
C ALA A 384 -16.96 4.56 -8.96
N GLN A 385 -16.87 3.29 -9.39
CA GLN A 385 -18.04 2.50 -9.79
C GLN A 385 -19.06 2.37 -8.65
N GLY A 386 -20.33 2.63 -8.98
CA GLY A 386 -21.45 2.56 -8.05
C GLY A 386 -21.46 3.66 -7.00
N LEU A 387 -20.73 4.76 -7.24
CA LEU A 387 -20.74 5.94 -6.38
C LEU A 387 -21.54 7.10 -7.01
N GLU A 388 -22.34 6.87 -8.05
CA GLU A 388 -23.17 7.93 -8.62
C GLU A 388 -24.06 8.60 -7.53
N GLY A 389 -23.86 9.90 -7.33
CA GLY A 389 -24.57 10.68 -6.30
C GLY A 389 -24.03 10.53 -4.86
N GLU A 390 -23.06 9.66 -4.62
CA GLU A 390 -22.45 9.40 -3.31
C GLU A 390 -21.27 10.36 -3.02
N PHE A 391 -21.56 11.67 -2.98
CA PHE A 391 -20.52 12.73 -2.93
C PHE A 391 -19.56 12.63 -1.73
N SER A 392 -20.06 12.24 -0.55
CA SER A 392 -19.20 12.06 0.64
C SER A 392 -18.17 10.93 0.47
N GLN A 393 -18.54 9.87 -0.27
CA GLN A 393 -17.60 8.79 -0.58
C GLN A 393 -16.58 9.25 -1.63
N MET A 394 -16.98 10.09 -2.58
CA MET A 394 -16.08 10.72 -3.55
C MET A 394 -15.06 11.66 -2.89
N ASP A 395 -15.47 12.43 -1.88
CA ASP A 395 -14.57 13.25 -1.08
C ASP A 395 -13.49 12.37 -0.42
N SER A 396 -13.91 11.25 0.15
CA SER A 396 -12.99 10.29 0.79
C SER A 396 -12.00 9.68 -0.23
N LEU A 397 -12.43 9.44 -1.48
CA LEU A 397 -11.55 8.99 -2.57
C LEU A 397 -10.54 10.07 -2.96
N ALA A 398 -11.00 11.31 -3.12
CA ALA A 398 -10.13 12.43 -3.48
C ALA A 398 -9.03 12.67 -2.42
N MET A 399 -9.41 12.71 -1.14
CA MET A 399 -8.46 12.82 -0.03
C MET A 399 -7.46 11.67 0.00
N GLY A 400 -7.94 10.43 -0.22
CA GLY A 400 -7.09 9.25 -0.27
C GLY A 400 -6.07 9.30 -1.41
N LEU A 401 -6.48 9.73 -2.61
CA LEU A 401 -5.59 9.86 -3.75
C LEU A 401 -4.49 10.91 -3.51
N VAL A 402 -4.86 12.09 -3.00
CA VAL A 402 -3.92 13.18 -2.73
C VAL A 402 -2.93 12.77 -1.64
N SER A 403 -3.41 12.10 -0.59
CA SER A 403 -2.54 11.54 0.45
C SER A 403 -1.54 10.52 -0.10
N ALA A 404 -2.01 9.63 -0.99
CA ALA A 404 -1.14 8.67 -1.66
C ALA A 404 -0.09 9.34 -2.55
N ALA A 405 -0.48 10.40 -3.29
CA ALA A 405 0.42 11.18 -4.12
C ALA A 405 1.58 11.78 -3.31
N LYS A 406 1.26 12.39 -2.15
CA LYS A 406 2.26 12.98 -1.25
C LYS A 406 3.30 11.97 -0.78
N VAL A 407 2.83 10.83 -0.27
CA VAL A 407 3.73 9.74 0.17
C VAL A 407 4.62 9.27 -0.98
N ARG A 408 4.04 9.11 -2.19
CA ARG A 408 4.80 8.66 -3.36
C ARG A 408 5.89 9.65 -3.76
N LEU A 409 5.59 10.95 -3.79
CA LEU A 409 6.58 11.99 -4.07
C LEU A 409 7.72 11.98 -3.05
N GLN A 410 7.40 11.81 -1.77
CA GLN A 410 8.39 11.70 -0.72
C GLN A 410 9.32 10.50 -0.93
N GLN A 411 8.77 9.32 -1.27
CA GLN A 411 9.55 8.12 -1.57
C GLN A 411 10.48 8.29 -2.78
N LEU A 412 10.05 9.06 -3.78
CA LEU A 412 10.84 9.37 -4.98
C LEU A 412 11.90 10.46 -4.74
N GLY A 413 11.95 11.03 -3.53
CA GLY A 413 12.88 12.10 -3.19
C GLY A 413 12.59 13.42 -3.92
N THR A 414 11.38 13.58 -4.47
CA THR A 414 10.92 14.87 -5.01
C THR A 414 10.45 15.72 -3.85
N THR A 415 11.25 16.71 -3.44
CA THR A 415 10.89 17.68 -2.40
C THR A 415 9.79 18.63 -2.89
N GLU A 416 8.97 19.12 -1.95
CA GLU A 416 7.96 20.16 -2.19
C GLU A 416 8.55 21.31 -3.02
N GLY A 417 7.99 21.55 -4.21
CA GLY A 417 8.43 22.61 -5.13
C GLY A 417 9.18 22.16 -6.40
N ALA A 418 9.55 20.88 -6.55
CA ALA A 418 9.91 20.36 -7.86
C ALA A 418 8.65 20.22 -8.74
N GLU A 419 8.70 20.59 -10.03
CA GLU A 419 7.63 20.34 -11.01
C GLU A 419 7.44 18.82 -11.23
N ALA A 420 6.87 18.13 -10.24
CA ALA A 420 6.49 16.75 -10.34
C ALA A 420 5.15 16.67 -11.10
N ASP A 421 5.17 16.07 -12.29
CA ASP A 421 3.93 15.76 -13.02
C ASP A 421 3.24 14.57 -12.34
N ILE A 422 2.07 14.84 -11.76
CA ILE A 422 1.22 13.84 -11.10
C ILE A 422 -0.01 13.64 -11.97
N ARG A 423 -0.25 12.40 -12.37
CA ARG A 423 -1.41 12.05 -13.18
C ARG A 423 -2.34 11.12 -12.44
N PHE A 424 -3.64 11.32 -12.64
CA PHE A 424 -4.64 10.40 -12.11
C PHE A 424 -5.70 10.03 -13.14
N ALA A 425 -6.25 8.84 -12.98
CA ALA A 425 -7.41 8.39 -13.75
C ALA A 425 -8.62 8.08 -12.85
N ILE A 426 -9.83 8.18 -13.41
CA ILE A 426 -11.09 7.77 -12.78
C ILE A 426 -11.72 6.70 -13.66
N PHE A 427 -12.02 5.55 -13.04
CA PHE A 427 -12.73 4.41 -13.60
C PHE A 427 -14.11 4.29 -12.96
N GLY A 428 -15.08 3.74 -13.71
CA GLY A 428 -16.39 3.34 -13.17
C GLY A 428 -17.48 4.42 -13.17
N LEU A 429 -17.20 5.62 -13.66
CA LEU A 429 -18.21 6.67 -13.84
C LEU A 429 -18.33 7.04 -15.32
N VAL A 430 -19.55 7.39 -15.75
CA VAL A 430 -19.80 7.92 -17.08
C VAL A 430 -19.05 9.24 -17.27
N LEU A 431 -18.29 9.36 -18.35
CA LEU A 431 -17.59 10.59 -18.75
C LEU A 431 -18.57 11.77 -18.82
N HIS A 432 -18.17 12.92 -18.29
CA HIS A 432 -19.00 14.14 -18.22
C HIS A 432 -20.31 14.03 -17.43
N SER A 433 -20.47 12.98 -16.61
CA SER A 433 -21.54 12.97 -15.60
C SER A 433 -21.24 13.93 -14.46
N THR A 434 -22.29 14.40 -13.78
CA THR A 434 -22.15 15.29 -12.61
C THR A 434 -21.24 14.71 -11.54
N SER A 435 -21.34 13.40 -11.31
CA SER A 435 -20.49 12.64 -10.38
C SER A 435 -19.03 12.57 -10.82
N ASN A 436 -18.77 12.38 -12.12
CA ASN A 436 -17.42 12.33 -12.67
C ASN A 436 -16.73 13.70 -12.59
N GLU A 437 -17.43 14.75 -13.02
CA GLU A 437 -16.92 16.13 -12.97
C GLU A 437 -16.73 16.60 -11.53
N TYR A 438 -17.63 16.20 -10.62
CA TYR A 438 -17.49 16.49 -9.20
C TYR A 438 -16.23 15.86 -8.62
N LEU A 439 -16.02 14.56 -8.83
CA LEU A 439 -14.86 13.85 -8.28
C LEU A 439 -13.55 14.40 -8.87
N GLU A 440 -13.50 14.67 -10.18
CA GLU A 440 -12.34 15.30 -10.81
C GLU A 440 -12.04 16.67 -10.19
N ARG A 441 -13.06 17.53 -10.06
CA ARG A 441 -12.92 18.83 -9.41
C ARG A 441 -12.43 18.69 -7.97
N GLN A 442 -12.97 17.72 -7.23
CA GLN A 442 -12.61 17.52 -5.84
C GLN A 442 -11.17 17.04 -5.68
N VAL A 443 -10.70 16.13 -6.54
CA VAL A 443 -9.29 15.72 -6.59
C VAL A 443 -8.38 16.92 -6.86
N ILE A 444 -8.72 17.76 -7.83
CA ILE A 444 -7.93 18.94 -8.18
C ILE A 444 -7.91 19.96 -7.02
N GLN A 445 -9.07 20.24 -6.41
CA GLN A 445 -9.16 21.16 -5.28
C GLN A 445 -8.37 20.65 -4.06
N GLU A 446 -8.50 19.38 -3.74
CA GLU A 446 -7.79 18.78 -2.61
C GLU A 446 -6.28 18.71 -2.88
N ALA A 447 -5.85 18.43 -4.11
CA ALA A 447 -4.44 18.52 -4.50
C ALA A 447 -3.88 19.93 -4.33
N LEU A 448 -4.59 20.95 -4.82
CA LEU A 448 -4.19 22.35 -4.69
C LEU A 448 -4.07 22.80 -3.22
N ARG A 449 -5.01 22.42 -2.36
CA ARG A 449 -4.94 22.66 -0.90
C ARG A 449 -3.68 22.06 -0.28
N ASN A 450 -3.19 20.98 -0.87
CA ASN A 450 -2.03 20.22 -0.42
C ASN A 450 -0.73 20.61 -1.17
N GLY A 451 -0.74 21.66 -1.98
CA GLY A 451 0.43 22.17 -2.71
C GLY A 451 0.83 21.33 -3.93
N LEU A 452 -0.09 20.50 -4.45
CA LEU A 452 0.16 19.59 -5.56
C LEU A 452 -0.60 20.04 -6.82
N ASN A 453 0.05 19.92 -7.97
CA ASN A 453 -0.60 20.04 -9.27
C ASN A 453 -0.83 18.64 -9.83
N VAL A 454 -2.10 18.29 -10.06
CA VAL A 454 -2.50 16.98 -10.59
C VAL A 454 -3.24 17.15 -11.91
N THR A 455 -3.01 16.24 -12.84
CA THR A 455 -3.63 16.27 -14.17
C THR A 455 -4.45 15.00 -14.38
N ARG A 456 -5.68 15.15 -14.89
CA ARG A 456 -6.52 14.01 -15.29
C ARG A 456 -5.93 13.36 -16.55
N SER A 457 -5.67 12.06 -16.47
CA SER A 457 -5.28 11.22 -17.60
C SER A 457 -6.50 10.44 -18.09
N ALA A 458 -6.78 10.42 -19.40
CA ALA A 458 -7.82 9.57 -19.96
C ALA A 458 -7.43 8.08 -20.01
N HIS A 459 -6.15 7.77 -19.83
CA HIS A 459 -5.62 6.42 -19.92
C HIS A 459 -5.45 5.80 -18.53
N LEU A 460 -5.95 4.56 -18.38
CA LEU A 460 -5.63 3.70 -17.25
C LEU A 460 -4.55 2.68 -17.64
N PRO A 461 -3.44 2.59 -16.88
CA PRO A 461 -2.44 1.54 -17.06
C PRO A 461 -3.05 0.14 -16.88
N GLU A 462 -2.48 -0.87 -17.56
CA GLU A 462 -2.92 -2.27 -17.44
C GLU A 462 -2.92 -2.78 -16.00
N ASP A 463 -1.85 -2.50 -15.24
CA ASP A 463 -1.74 -2.84 -13.82
C ASP A 463 -2.84 -2.18 -12.98
N ALA A 464 -3.23 -0.94 -13.33
CA ALA A 464 -4.31 -0.22 -12.66
C ALA A 464 -5.67 -0.87 -12.97
N CYS A 465 -5.92 -1.24 -14.22
CA CYS A 465 -7.13 -1.97 -14.63
C CYS A 465 -7.24 -3.31 -13.89
N ALA A 466 -6.16 -4.09 -13.86
CA ALA A 466 -6.12 -5.38 -13.16
C ALA A 466 -6.39 -5.21 -11.66
N HIS A 467 -5.79 -4.19 -11.03
CA HIS A 467 -5.99 -3.92 -9.61
C HIS A 467 -7.42 -3.45 -9.28
N LEU A 468 -7.92 -2.45 -10.01
CA LEU A 468 -9.22 -1.81 -9.77
C LEU A 468 -10.40 -2.71 -10.18
N GLY A 469 -10.18 -3.61 -11.14
CA GLY A 469 -11.15 -4.61 -11.57
C GLY A 469 -11.48 -5.65 -10.50
N ARG A 470 -10.62 -5.84 -9.48
CA ARG A 470 -10.89 -6.76 -8.35
C ARG A 470 -12.11 -6.38 -7.52
N LEU A 471 -12.60 -5.15 -7.61
CA LEU A 471 -13.83 -4.74 -6.95
C LEU A 471 -15.08 -5.44 -7.54
N LEU A 472 -14.94 -6.03 -8.73
CA LEU A 472 -15.99 -6.77 -9.43
C LEU A 472 -16.07 -8.26 -9.01
N GLU A 473 -15.09 -8.75 -8.25
CA GLU A 473 -15.07 -10.09 -7.63
C GLU A 473 -15.46 -10.00 -6.15
#